data_AF-A0A1I3IIS1-F1
#
_entry.id   AF-A0A1I3IIS1-F1
#
_cell.length_a   1.000
_cell.length_b   1.000
_cell.length_c   1.000
_cell.angle_alpha   90.00
_cell.angle_beta   90.00
_cell.angle_gamma   90.00
#
_symmetry.space_group_name_H-M   'P 1'
#
loop_
_entity.id
_entity.type
_entity.pdbx_description
1 polymer ?
#
loop_
_entity_poly.entity_id
_entity_poly.type
_entity_poly.pdbx_seq_one_letter_code
_entity_poly.pdbx_strand_id
1 'polypeptide(L)'
;MSDESGTERYLRLTVELTVEVQDIGALQAAALKEINHPDADLDDDERREQAEMVSADDSGATALQWLIEPDHVLGLIEHVEQIEPREAVLGVEPSEGPSDEEDEHDHEHGHDHKH
;
A
#
# COMPACT_ATOMS: atom_id res chain seq x y z
N MET A 1 -33.67 5.25 -33.46
CA MET A 1 -32.78 5.84 -32.44
C MET A 1 -32.13 4.66 -31.78
N SER A 2 -30.86 4.42 -32.11
CA SER A 2 -30.10 3.30 -31.55
C SER A 2 -29.64 3.72 -30.16
N ASP A 3 -29.85 2.88 -29.15
CA ASP A 3 -29.28 3.04 -27.82
C ASP A 3 -27.76 3.20 -27.92
N GLU A 4 -27.28 4.43 -27.84
CA GLU A 4 -25.87 4.78 -27.66
C GLU A 4 -25.53 4.74 -26.16
N SER A 5 -26.03 3.73 -25.45
CA SER A 5 -25.70 3.48 -24.05
C SER A 5 -24.28 2.94 -23.97
N GLY A 6 -23.31 3.84 -24.07
CA GLY A 6 -21.90 3.55 -23.82
C GLY A 6 -21.78 2.97 -22.41
N THR A 7 -21.66 1.65 -22.33
CA THR A 7 -21.47 0.94 -21.06
C THR A 7 -20.17 1.44 -20.45
N GLU A 8 -20.25 2.14 -19.32
CA GLU A 8 -19.09 2.55 -18.55
C GLU A 8 -18.27 1.29 -18.22
N ARG A 9 -16.99 1.29 -18.61
CA ARG A 9 -16.08 0.15 -18.40
C ARG A 9 -15.26 0.44 -17.15
N TYR A 10 -15.58 -0.26 -16.07
CA TYR A 10 -14.84 -0.17 -14.82
C TYR A 10 -13.85 -1.34 -14.72
N LEU A 11 -12.61 -1.03 -14.34
CA LEU A 11 -11.58 -2.00 -14.00
C LEU A 11 -11.23 -1.82 -12.53
N ARG A 12 -11.04 -2.94 -11.81
CA ARG A 12 -10.54 -2.93 -10.43
C ARG A 12 -9.11 -3.43 -10.45
N LEU A 13 -8.19 -2.60 -9.96
CA LEU A 13 -6.79 -2.95 -9.78
C LEU A 13 -6.56 -3.31 -8.32
N THR A 14 -5.87 -4.42 -8.08
CA THR A 14 -5.39 -4.82 -6.75
C THR A 14 -3.86 -4.75 -6.79
N VAL A 15 -3.26 -4.06 -5.81
CA VAL A 15 -1.81 -3.93 -5.67
C VAL A 15 -1.43 -4.52 -4.33
N GLU A 16 -0.49 -5.48 -4.34
CA GLU A 16 0.14 -6.03 -3.15
C GLU A 16 1.57 -5.49 -3.11
N LEU A 17 1.93 -4.81 -2.03
CA LEU A 17 3.23 -4.16 -1.85
C LEU A 17 3.79 -4.48 -0.47
N THR A 18 5.01 -5.04 -0.45
CA THR A 18 5.80 -5.20 0.77
C THR A 18 6.92 -4.18 0.77
N VAL A 19 7.07 -3.44 1.86
CA VAL A 19 8.15 -2.45 2.05
C VAL A 19 8.99 -2.82 3.26
N GLU A 20 10.30 -2.60 3.16
CA GLU A 20 11.21 -2.71 4.28
C GLU A 20 11.34 -1.35 4.98
N VAL A 21 11.02 -1.31 6.28
CA VAL A 21 11.19 -0.10 7.10
C VAL A 21 12.60 -0.08 7.67
N GLN A 22 13.44 0.83 7.16
CA GLN A 22 14.84 0.94 7.60
C GLN A 22 15.02 1.73 8.91
N ASP A 23 14.11 2.64 9.22
CA ASP A 23 14.14 3.46 10.44
C ASP A 23 12.72 3.74 10.93
N ILE A 24 12.30 2.99 11.95
CA ILE A 24 10.97 3.10 12.55
C ILE A 24 10.80 4.44 13.27
N GLY A 25 11.86 4.95 13.93
CA GLY A 25 11.79 6.21 14.66
C GLY A 25 11.58 7.40 13.72
N ALA A 26 12.27 7.40 12.58
CA ALA A 26 12.06 8.41 11.53
C ALA A 26 10.65 8.31 10.93
N LEU A 27 10.14 7.09 10.70
CA LEU A 27 8.80 6.86 10.16
C LEU A 27 7.71 7.38 11.12
N GLN A 28 7.79 7.02 12.41
CA GLN A 28 6.89 7.52 13.44
C GLN A 28 6.96 9.04 13.57
N ALA A 29 8.15 9.63 13.54
CA ALA A 29 8.31 11.08 13.63
C ALA A 29 7.66 11.81 12.43
N ALA A 30 7.74 11.23 11.23
CA ALA A 30 7.06 11.76 10.06
C ALA A 30 5.53 11.69 10.23
N ALA A 31 4.99 10.56 10.66
CA ALA A 31 3.56 10.41 10.91
C ALA A 31 3.06 11.37 12.00
N LEU A 32 3.81 11.53 13.09
CA LEU A 32 3.49 12.50 14.15
C LEU A 32 3.48 13.94 13.64
N LYS A 33 4.30 14.26 12.64
CA LYS A 33 4.29 15.60 12.03
C LYS A 33 2.99 15.84 11.25
N GLU A 34 2.52 14.84 10.50
CA GLU A 34 1.24 14.91 9.78
C GLU A 34 0.05 14.98 10.76
N ILE A 35 0.05 14.13 11.80
CA ILE A 35 -0.96 14.18 12.88
C ILE A 35 -1.01 15.56 13.53
N ASN A 36 0.13 16.23 13.72
CA ASN A 36 0.20 17.57 14.33
C ASN A 36 0.05 18.71 13.33
N HIS A 37 -0.19 18.42 12.04
CA HIS A 37 -0.38 19.45 11.03
C HIS A 37 -1.68 20.22 11.31
N PRO A 38 -1.70 21.56 11.16
CA PRO A 38 -2.91 22.37 11.41
C PRO A 38 -4.05 22.04 10.46
N ASP A 39 -3.76 21.52 9.27
CA ASP A 39 -4.75 21.13 8.28
C ASP A 39 -5.25 19.69 8.45
N ALA A 40 -4.71 18.94 9.42
CA ALA A 40 -5.27 17.64 9.78
C ALA A 40 -6.64 17.87 10.43
N ASP A 41 -7.68 17.24 9.86
CA ASP A 41 -9.07 17.29 10.33
C ASP A 41 -9.24 16.41 11.58
N LEU A 42 -8.56 16.82 12.66
CA LEU A 42 -8.55 16.17 13.96
C LEU A 42 -8.74 17.21 15.06
N ASP A 43 -9.62 16.92 16.00
CA ASP A 43 -9.68 17.66 17.26
C ASP A 43 -8.48 17.32 18.19
N ASP A 44 -8.35 18.04 19.30
CA ASP A 44 -7.22 17.90 20.22
C ASP A 44 -7.16 16.51 20.89
N ASP A 45 -8.31 15.89 21.16
CA ASP A 45 -8.39 14.56 21.77
C ASP A 45 -8.08 13.48 20.74
N GLU A 46 -8.63 13.59 19.53
CA GLU A 46 -8.34 12.70 18.41
C GLU A 46 -6.84 12.75 18.06
N ARG A 47 -6.25 13.95 17.99
CA ARG A 47 -4.82 14.14 17.71
C ARG A 47 -3.96 13.44 18.74
N ARG A 48 -4.31 13.55 20.01
CA ARG A 48 -3.60 12.88 21.10
C ARG A 48 -3.72 11.36 20.98
N GLU A 49 -4.92 10.84 20.74
CA GLU A 49 -5.16 9.40 20.58
C GLU A 49 -4.37 8.84 19.40
N GLN A 50 -4.41 9.50 18.24
CA GLN A 50 -3.68 9.09 17.04
C GLN A 50 -2.16 9.12 17.26
N ALA A 51 -1.65 10.16 17.92
CA ALA A 51 -0.23 10.26 18.26
C ALA A 51 0.21 9.16 19.25
N GLU A 52 -0.63 8.81 20.23
CA GLU A 52 -0.39 7.70 21.16
C GLU A 52 -0.36 6.36 20.41
N MET A 53 -1.29 6.13 19.48
CA MET A 53 -1.30 4.90 18.66
C MET A 53 -0.06 4.77 17.77
N VAL A 54 0.34 5.84 17.07
CA VAL A 54 1.57 5.85 16.25
C VAL A 54 2.80 5.57 17.11
N SER A 55 2.86 6.15 18.31
CA SER A 55 4.01 5.99 19.20
C SER A 55 4.07 4.62 19.87
N ALA A 56 2.93 3.97 20.06
CA ALA A 56 2.82 2.64 20.68
C ALA A 56 3.04 1.49 19.69
N ASP A 57 2.96 1.76 18.39
CA ASP A 57 3.13 0.75 17.34
C ASP A 57 4.60 0.57 16.94
N ASP A 58 5.21 -0.49 17.46
CA ASP A 58 6.59 -0.89 17.14
C ASP A 58 6.76 -1.46 15.74
N SER A 59 5.68 -1.78 15.00
CA SER A 59 5.76 -2.27 13.62
C SER A 59 5.91 -1.16 12.58
N GLY A 60 5.51 0.07 12.94
CA GLY A 60 5.45 1.20 12.03
C GLY A 60 4.27 1.17 11.05
N ALA A 61 3.37 0.17 11.12
CA ALA A 61 2.20 0.06 10.26
C ALA A 61 1.25 1.26 10.43
N THR A 62 1.00 1.66 11.67
CA THR A 62 0.14 2.80 12.03
C THR A 62 0.75 4.11 11.55
N ALA A 63 2.07 4.26 11.66
CA ALA A 63 2.78 5.41 11.12
C ALA A 63 2.67 5.47 9.58
N LEU A 64 2.86 4.34 8.91
CA LEU A 64 2.77 4.27 7.45
C LEU A 64 1.34 4.54 6.95
N GLN A 65 0.32 4.07 7.66
CA GLN A 65 -1.09 4.37 7.35
C GLN A 65 -1.38 5.87 7.36
N TRP A 66 -0.75 6.63 8.27
CA TRP A 66 -0.87 8.09 8.31
C TRP A 66 -0.17 8.80 7.16
N LEU A 67 0.86 8.20 6.58
CA LEU A 67 1.72 8.82 5.56
C LEU A 67 1.26 8.54 4.14
N ILE A 68 0.36 7.57 3.93
CA ILE A 68 -0.14 7.23 2.60
C ILE A 68 -1.60 7.64 2.46
N GLU A 69 -1.85 8.62 1.60
CA GLU A 69 -3.19 9.05 1.21
C GLU A 69 -3.71 8.25 0.00
N PRO A 70 -5.05 8.15 -0.18
CA PRO A 70 -5.64 7.56 -1.36
C PRO A 70 -5.13 8.16 -2.68
N ASP A 71 -4.82 9.45 -2.69
CA ASP A 71 -4.29 10.16 -3.86
C ASP A 71 -2.91 9.64 -4.30
N HIS A 72 -2.08 9.15 -3.37
CA HIS A 72 -0.83 8.48 -3.73
C HIS A 72 -1.07 7.19 -4.53
N VAL A 73 -2.17 6.48 -4.24
CA VAL A 73 -2.57 5.27 -4.99
C VAL A 73 -3.13 5.64 -6.36
N LEU A 74 -3.94 6.70 -6.44
CA LEU A 74 -4.44 7.21 -7.73
C LEU A 74 -3.29 7.65 -8.64
N GLY A 75 -2.21 8.19 -8.06
CA GLY A 75 -0.97 8.54 -8.77
C GLY A 75 -0.33 7.38 -9.53
N LEU A 76 -0.56 6.12 -9.13
CA LEU A 76 0.00 4.96 -9.84
C LEU A 76 -0.45 4.87 -11.31
N ILE A 77 -1.64 5.41 -11.63
CA ILE A 77 -2.24 5.31 -12.96
C ILE A 77 -2.38 6.67 -13.66
N GLU A 78 -1.86 7.75 -13.07
CA GLU A 78 -1.93 9.11 -13.64
C GLU A 78 -1.28 9.21 -15.02
N HIS A 79 -0.31 8.31 -15.30
CA HIS A 79 0.43 8.25 -16.56
C HIS A 79 -0.37 7.64 -17.72
N VAL A 80 -1.55 7.07 -17.46
CA VAL A 80 -2.40 6.45 -18.50
C VAL A 80 -3.50 7.42 -18.89
N GLU A 81 -3.29 8.20 -19.95
CA GLU A 81 -4.19 9.29 -20.37
C GLU A 81 -5.64 8.87 -20.67
N GLN A 82 -5.89 7.58 -20.95
CA GLN A 82 -7.23 7.05 -21.25
C GLN A 82 -7.99 6.56 -20.01
N ILE A 83 -7.38 6.63 -18.82
CA ILE A 83 -7.98 6.18 -17.56
C ILE A 83 -8.20 7.39 -16.65
N GLU A 84 -9.42 7.51 -16.14
CA GLU A 84 -9.76 8.48 -15.11
C GLU A 84 -9.89 7.72 -13.77
N PRO A 85 -9.00 7.97 -12.78
CA PRO A 85 -9.11 7.37 -11.46
C PRO A 85 -10.40 7.82 -10.75
N ARG A 86 -11.10 6.91 -10.08
CA ARG A 86 -12.40 7.20 -9.43
C ARG A 86 -12.42 7.00 -7.92
N GLU A 87 -11.77 5.94 -7.43
CA GLU A 87 -11.76 5.57 -6.02
C GLU A 87 -10.46 4.83 -5.71
N ALA A 88 -9.89 5.07 -4.54
CA ALA A 88 -8.81 4.27 -3.98
C ALA A 88 -9.14 3.94 -2.53
N VAL A 89 -8.89 2.69 -2.15
CA VAL A 89 -8.95 2.21 -0.77
C VAL A 89 -7.62 1.55 -0.46
N LEU A 90 -7.01 1.93 0.65
CA LEU A 90 -5.72 1.41 1.10
C LEU A 90 -5.88 0.77 2.48
N GLY A 91 -5.31 -0.42 2.65
CA GLY A 91 -5.08 -1.05 3.93
C GLY A 91 -3.58 -1.24 4.16
N VAL A 92 -3.11 -1.04 5.39
CA VAL A 92 -1.72 -1.26 5.79
C VAL A 92 -1.71 -2.30 6.90
N GLU A 93 -0.97 -3.38 6.70
CA GLU A 93 -0.84 -4.48 7.66
C GLU A 93 0.64 -4.89 7.75
N PRO A 94 1.12 -5.35 8.92
CA PRO A 94 2.47 -5.87 9.05
C PRO A 94 2.66 -7.13 8.20
N SER A 95 3.85 -7.30 7.64
CA SER A 95 4.22 -8.45 6.80
C SER A 95 5.53 -9.07 7.31
N GLU A 96 5.68 -10.39 7.12
CA GLU A 96 6.91 -11.12 7.43
C GLU A 96 8.04 -10.87 6.40
N GLY A 97 7.75 -10.10 5.34
CA GLY A 97 8.66 -9.84 4.24
C GLY A 97 8.27 -10.62 2.97
N PRO A 98 9.03 -10.46 1.87
CA PRO A 98 8.83 -11.32 0.69
C PRO A 98 9.10 -12.78 1.07
N SER A 99 8.23 -13.69 0.66
CA SER A 99 8.49 -15.12 0.78
C SER A 99 9.70 -15.48 -0.08
N ASP A 100 10.78 -15.95 0.55
CA ASP A 100 11.90 -16.61 -0.15
C ASP A 100 11.42 -17.97 -0.70
N GLU A 101 10.55 -17.98 -1.70
CA GLU A 101 10.08 -19.20 -2.41
C GLU A 101 10.74 -19.35 -3.79
N GLU A 102 12.01 -18.93 -3.92
CA GLU A 102 12.83 -19.20 -5.10
C GLU A 102 14.10 -19.98 -4.71
N ASP A 103 14.01 -21.29 -4.44
CA ASP A 103 15.08 -22.27 -4.75
C ASP A 103 14.73 -23.76 -4.45
N GLU A 104 13.58 -24.26 -4.90
CA GLU A 104 13.34 -25.72 -4.97
C GLU A 104 12.71 -26.16 -6.30
N HIS A 105 13.19 -25.60 -7.42
CA HIS A 105 13.05 -26.26 -8.72
C HIS A 105 14.33 -27.06 -9.01
N ASP A 106 14.45 -28.20 -8.33
CA ASP A 106 15.40 -29.25 -8.69
C ASP A 106 15.00 -29.80 -10.07
N HIS A 107 15.52 -29.16 -11.11
CA HIS A 107 15.50 -29.65 -12.48
C HIS A 107 16.45 -30.85 -12.59
N GLU A 108 16.02 -32.03 -12.13
CA GLU A 108 16.69 -33.26 -12.53
C GLU A 108 16.32 -33.61 -13.98
N HIS A 109 16.93 -32.88 -14.91
CA HIS A 109 17.11 -33.32 -16.29
C HIS A 109 18.21 -34.39 -16.34
N GLY A 110 17.86 -35.62 -15.96
CA GLY A 110 18.74 -36.79 -15.96
C GLY A 110 18.39 -37.82 -17.04
N HIS A 111 18.72 -37.50 -18.29
CA HIS A 111 19.05 -38.36 -19.44
C HIS A 111 18.69 -39.87 -19.47
N ASP A 112 18.04 -40.23 -20.57
CA ASP A 112 17.96 -41.57 -21.20
C ASP A 112 19.31 -42.33 -21.24
N HIS A 113 19.32 -43.58 -20.75
CA HIS A 113 20.22 -44.62 -21.28
C HIS A 113 19.59 -46.02 -21.22
N LYS A 114 19.01 -46.39 -22.36
CA LYS A 114 18.94 -47.72 -22.98
C LYS A 114 19.89 -48.81 -22.41
N HIS A 115 19.33 -49.95 -21.98
CA HIS A 115 19.84 -51.29 -22.33
C HIS A 115 18.79 -52.39 -22.13
#